data_AF-A0A455U8K0-F1
#
_entry.id   AF-A0A455U8K0-F1
#
_cell.length_a   1.000
_cell.length_b   1.000
_cell.length_c   1.000
_cell.angle_alpha   90.00
_cell.angle_beta   90.00
_cell.angle_gamma   90.00
#
_symmetry.space_group_name_H-M   'P 1'
#
loop_
_entity.id
_entity.type
_entity.pdbx_description
1 polymer ?
#
loop_
_entity_poly.entity_id
_entity_poly.type
_entity_poly.pdbx_seq_one_letter_code
_entity_poly.pdbx_strand_id
1 'polypeptide(L)'
;MDLRHPFGLGSELTWQLDAQHNRFSAANNNYDMGRLGVQLDTNHTALRTRLTAQIEHEWATGDRDGGDLQHLLLGAGIDYPLSDRHLFRVNLNHRIRTYQEDGFAPFNEYSPTARRDRIWQARLSWLHQFNTDWLLEAGAEKLNVGAPQSISLICAVTRLS
;
A
#
# COMPACT_ATOMS: atom_id res chain seq x y z
N MET A 1 4.75 -17.85 -29.77
CA MET A 1 4.48 -16.41 -29.74
C MET A 1 5.28 -15.88 -28.57
N ASP A 2 6.44 -15.30 -28.85
CA ASP A 2 7.24 -14.57 -27.88
C ASP A 2 6.43 -13.41 -27.29
N LEU A 3 6.71 -13.03 -26.05
CA LEU A 3 6.28 -11.75 -25.50
C LEU A 3 6.76 -10.64 -26.47
N ARG A 4 5.84 -10.16 -27.32
CA ARG A 4 6.09 -9.21 -28.41
C ARG A 4 6.31 -7.78 -27.95
N HIS A 5 6.87 -7.55 -26.77
CA HIS A 5 7.36 -6.23 -26.40
C HIS A 5 8.83 -6.39 -26.08
N PRO A 6 9.76 -5.84 -26.90
CA PRO A 6 11.14 -5.75 -26.47
C PRO A 6 11.13 -5.07 -25.10
N PHE A 7 11.75 -5.68 -24.09
CA PHE A 7 11.95 -5.05 -22.79
C PHE A 7 12.81 -3.80 -23.02
N GLY A 8 12.15 -2.67 -23.27
CA GLY A 8 12.82 -1.39 -23.36
C GLY A 8 13.41 -1.09 -21.99
N LEU A 9 14.66 -0.62 -21.98
CA LEU A 9 15.39 -0.10 -20.81
C LEU A 9 14.78 1.23 -20.29
N GLY A 10 13.46 1.37 -20.38
CA GLY A 10 12.73 2.57 -20.01
C GLY A 10 12.31 2.51 -18.56
N SER A 11 12.46 3.65 -17.88
CA SER A 11 11.75 3.92 -16.64
C SER A 11 10.42 4.61 -16.96
N GLU A 12 9.38 4.25 -16.21
CA GLU A 12 8.04 4.85 -16.31
C GLU A 12 7.71 5.52 -14.97
N LEU A 13 7.29 6.79 -15.02
CA LEU A 13 6.85 7.53 -13.84
C LEU A 13 5.34 7.74 -13.90
N THR A 14 4.62 7.19 -12.93
CA THR A 14 3.17 7.33 -12.79
C THR A 14 2.84 8.24 -11.62
N TRP A 15 2.00 9.25 -11.85
CA TRP A 15 1.43 10.10 -10.81
C TRP A 15 0.06 9.58 -10.38
N GLN A 16 -0.22 9.65 -9.09
CA GLN A 16 -1.46 9.14 -8.48
C GLN A 16 -2.10 10.27 -7.67
N LEU A 17 -3.34 10.62 -7.99
CA LEU A 17 -4.14 11.59 -7.25
C LEU A 17 -5.48 10.95 -6.93
N ASP A 18 -5.91 11.02 -5.68
CA ASP A 18 -7.19 10.49 -5.22
C ASP A 18 -7.80 11.39 -4.16
N ALA A 19 -9.13 11.48 -4.16
CA ALA A 19 -9.90 12.20 -3.17
C ALA A 19 -11.18 11.41 -2.85
N GLN A 20 -11.43 11.17 -1.57
CA GLN A 20 -12.53 10.32 -1.13
C GLN A 20 -13.28 10.97 0.03
N HIS A 21 -14.60 10.79 0.05
CA HIS A 21 -15.46 11.17 1.17
C HIS A 21 -15.93 9.88 1.84
N ASN A 22 -15.53 9.67 3.08
CA ASN A 22 -15.84 8.45 3.81
C ASN A 22 -16.91 8.76 4.87
N ARG A 23 -18.06 8.10 4.74
CA ARG A 23 -19.23 8.26 5.61
C ARG A 23 -19.65 6.89 6.14
N PHE A 24 -19.70 6.75 7.45
CA PHE A 24 -20.02 5.49 8.14
C PHE A 24 -21.32 5.62 8.92
N SER A 25 -22.08 4.53 8.97
CA SER A 25 -23.39 4.48 9.64
C SER A 25 -23.31 4.40 11.17
N ALA A 26 -22.12 4.15 11.74
CA ALA A 26 -21.90 4.07 13.18
C ALA A 26 -20.49 4.59 13.55
N ALA A 27 -20.41 5.20 14.75
CA ALA A 27 -19.28 5.93 15.34
C ALA A 27 -18.86 7.21 14.60
N ASN A 28 -18.40 8.21 15.36
CA ASN A 28 -17.83 9.46 14.86
C ASN A 28 -16.52 9.15 14.11
N ASN A 29 -16.60 8.58 12.91
CA ASN A 29 -15.45 8.14 12.11
C ASN A 29 -15.54 8.65 10.68
N ASN A 30 -16.38 9.65 10.43
CA ASN A 30 -16.47 10.29 9.14
C ASN A 30 -15.19 11.10 8.89
N TYR A 31 -14.64 10.99 7.69
CA TYR A 31 -13.49 11.76 7.27
C TYR A 31 -13.51 11.98 5.76
N ASP A 32 -12.85 13.04 5.34
CA ASP A 32 -12.49 13.27 3.94
C ASP A 32 -11.01 12.95 3.77
N MET A 33 -10.61 12.50 2.59
CA MET A 33 -9.27 11.98 2.35
C MET A 33 -8.73 12.53 1.04
N GLY A 34 -7.46 12.93 1.06
CA GLY A 34 -6.71 13.30 -0.12
C GLY A 34 -5.40 12.51 -0.17
N ARG A 35 -5.07 11.95 -1.34
CA ARG A 35 -3.82 11.22 -1.56
C ARG A 35 -3.10 11.75 -2.79
N LEU A 36 -1.81 11.97 -2.65
CA LEU A 36 -0.89 12.24 -3.74
C LEU A 36 0.25 11.22 -3.71
N GLY A 37 0.57 10.67 -4.87
CA GLY A 37 1.57 9.61 -4.99
C GLY A 37 2.34 9.65 -6.29
N VAL A 38 3.51 9.04 -6.26
CA VAL A 38 4.31 8.71 -7.42
C VAL A 38 4.76 7.27 -7.37
N GLN A 39 4.81 6.63 -8.53
CA GLN A 39 5.42 5.33 -8.71
C GLN A 39 6.42 5.39 -9.86
N LEU A 40 7.66 4.97 -9.59
CA LEU A 40 8.69 4.79 -10.59
C LEU A 40 8.86 3.30 -10.86
N ASP A 41 8.60 2.89 -12.08
CA ASP A 41 8.86 1.56 -12.59
C ASP A 41 10.14 1.58 -13.43
N THR A 42 10.98 0.57 -13.29
CA THR A 42 12.19 0.43 -14.12
C THR A 42 12.34 -1.01 -14.55
N ASN A 43 12.43 -1.21 -15.86
CA ASN A 43 12.61 -2.53 -16.45
C ASN A 43 14.10 -2.83 -16.64
N HIS A 44 14.54 -3.95 -16.09
CA HIS A 44 15.87 -4.52 -16.28
C HIS A 44 15.73 -5.80 -17.12
N THR A 45 16.83 -6.31 -17.65
CA THR A 45 16.82 -7.51 -18.52
C THR A 45 16.13 -8.72 -17.88
N ALA A 46 16.28 -8.90 -16.56
CA ALA A 46 15.79 -10.08 -15.85
C ALA A 46 14.66 -9.79 -14.86
N LEU A 47 14.32 -8.52 -14.60
CA LEU A 47 13.35 -8.15 -13.56
C LEU A 47 12.82 -6.73 -13.77
N ARG A 48 11.69 -6.42 -13.14
CA ARG A 48 11.18 -5.04 -13.00
C ARG A 48 11.27 -4.61 -11.54
N THR A 49 11.78 -3.40 -11.30
CA THR A 49 11.75 -2.76 -9.99
C THR A 49 10.66 -1.70 -9.93
N ARG A 50 10.05 -1.55 -8.76
CA ARG A 50 8.98 -0.57 -8.49
C ARG A 50 9.34 0.22 -7.23
N LEU A 51 9.33 1.54 -7.31
CA LEU A 51 9.49 2.42 -6.16
C LEU A 51 8.24 3.29 -6.04
N THR A 52 7.71 3.42 -4.83
CA THR A 52 6.47 4.16 -4.58
C THR A 52 6.69 5.12 -3.43
N ALA A 53 6.19 6.35 -3.58
CA ALA A 53 6.09 7.31 -2.49
C ALA A 53 4.70 7.94 -2.53
N GLN A 54 4.01 7.94 -1.40
CA GLN A 54 2.67 8.49 -1.28
C GLN A 54 2.55 9.28 0.02
N ILE A 55 1.91 10.43 -0.09
CA ILE A 55 1.40 11.18 1.06
C ILE A 55 -0.12 11.17 1.00
N GLU A 56 -0.72 11.03 2.16
CA GLU A 56 -2.17 11.02 2.28
C GLU A 56 -2.54 11.75 3.57
N HIS A 57 -3.67 12.45 3.52
CA HIS A 57 -4.20 13.20 4.64
C HIS A 57 -5.68 12.90 4.76
N GLU A 58 -6.09 12.56 5.97
CA GLU A 58 -7.48 12.38 6.35
C GLU A 58 -7.89 13.55 7.24
N TRP A 59 -8.90 14.31 6.79
CA TRP A 59 -9.54 15.38 7.54
C TRP A 59 -10.73 14.81 8.29
N ALA A 60 -10.70 14.86 9.61
CA ALA A 60 -11.83 14.47 10.44
C ALA A 60 -13.03 15.39 10.19
N THR A 61 -14.22 14.82 10.05
CA THR A 61 -15.45 15.61 10.01
C THR A 61 -16.20 15.45 11.34
N GLY A 62 -16.26 16.52 12.13
CA GLY A 62 -16.91 16.52 13.45
C GLY A 62 -16.05 15.89 14.55
N ASP A 63 -16.67 15.17 15.49
CA ASP A 63 -16.05 14.68 16.73
C ASP A 63 -15.29 13.34 16.55
N ARG A 64 -14.46 13.20 15.50
CA ARG A 64 -13.73 11.95 15.27
C ARG A 64 -12.68 11.72 16.35
N ASP A 65 -12.74 10.54 16.98
CA ASP A 65 -11.71 10.10 17.92
C ASP A 65 -10.35 10.05 17.22
N GLY A 66 -9.39 10.85 17.70
CA GLY A 66 -8.03 10.92 17.14
C GLY A 66 -7.80 11.97 16.05
N GLY A 67 -8.80 12.80 15.73
CA GLY A 67 -8.65 14.00 14.90
C GLY A 67 -8.16 13.73 13.47
N ASP A 68 -7.40 14.66 12.90
CA ASP A 68 -6.80 14.53 11.57
C ASP A 68 -5.65 13.52 11.56
N LEU A 69 -5.45 12.86 10.42
CA LEU A 69 -4.44 11.80 10.28
C LEU A 69 -3.61 12.00 9.02
N GLN A 70 -2.28 12.03 9.19
CA GLN A 70 -1.35 12.09 8.08
C GLN A 70 -0.64 10.76 7.87
N HIS A 71 -0.61 10.33 6.61
CA HIS A 71 -0.01 9.11 6.13
C HIS A 71 1.17 9.42 5.22
N LEU A 72 2.32 8.78 5.47
CA LEU A 72 3.42 8.67 4.52
C LEU A 72 3.63 7.18 4.23
N LEU A 73 3.60 6.80 2.96
CA LEU A 73 3.94 5.45 2.51
C LEU A 73 5.14 5.52 1.57
N LEU A 74 6.15 4.73 1.88
CA LEU A 74 7.29 4.46 1.01
C LEU A 74 7.28 2.97 0.68
N GLY A 75 7.40 2.63 -0.60
CA GLY A 75 7.34 1.27 -1.09
C GLY A 75 8.49 0.96 -2.02
N ALA A 76 8.99 -0.27 -1.95
CA ALA A 76 9.90 -0.84 -2.93
C ALA A 76 9.41 -2.24 -3.30
N GLY A 77 9.52 -2.60 -4.57
CA GLY A 77 9.07 -3.89 -5.07
C GLY A 77 9.92 -4.41 -6.22
N ILE A 78 9.92 -5.72 -6.36
CA ILE A 78 10.59 -6.44 -7.43
C ILE A 78 9.61 -7.44 -8.02
N ASP A 79 9.51 -7.44 -9.34
CA ASP A 79 8.78 -8.43 -10.12
C ASP A 79 9.81 -9.23 -10.93
N TYR A 80 9.95 -10.51 -10.58
CA TYR A 80 10.88 -11.44 -11.20
C TYR A 80 10.11 -12.47 -12.03
N PRO A 81 10.09 -12.35 -13.37
CA PRO A 81 9.48 -13.34 -14.24
C PRO A 81 10.33 -14.62 -14.24
N LEU A 82 9.78 -15.72 -13.73
CA LEU A 82 10.42 -17.03 -13.80
C LEU A 82 10.22 -17.67 -15.18
N SER A 83 9.07 -17.41 -15.79
CA SER A 83 8.75 -17.78 -17.18
C SER A 83 7.66 -16.85 -17.71
N ASP A 84 7.23 -17.07 -18.96
CA ASP A 84 6.11 -16.33 -19.57
C ASP A 84 4.78 -16.44 -18.81
N ARG A 85 4.66 -17.38 -17.87
CA ARG A 85 3.43 -17.64 -17.10
C ARG A 85 3.62 -17.61 -15.59
N HIS A 86 4.83 -17.36 -15.11
CA HIS A 86 5.15 -17.39 -13.69
C HIS A 86 5.93 -16.14 -13.29
N LEU A 87 5.47 -15.48 -12.23
CA LEU A 87 6.09 -14.27 -11.72
C LEU A 87 6.15 -14.31 -10.19
N PHE A 88 7.34 -14.04 -9.64
CA PHE A 88 7.47 -13.72 -8.24
C PHE A 88 7.41 -12.21 -8.04
N ARG A 89 6.59 -11.79 -7.08
CA ARG A 89 6.42 -10.40 -6.71
C ARG A 89 6.77 -10.23 -5.25
N VAL A 90 7.74 -9.38 -4.98
CA VAL A 90 8.14 -8.98 -3.63
C VAL A 90 7.80 -7.51 -3.45
N ASN A 91 7.18 -7.16 -2.34
CA ASN A 91 6.94 -5.76 -1.96
C ASN A 91 7.36 -5.55 -0.49
N LEU A 92 8.01 -4.42 -0.24
CA LEU A 92 8.34 -3.91 1.08
C LEU A 92 7.79 -2.50 1.19
N ASN A 93 6.85 -2.30 2.10
CA ASN A 93 6.25 -1.00 2.38
C ASN A 93 6.59 -0.56 3.81
N HIS A 94 6.90 0.72 3.95
CA HIS A 94 6.99 1.41 5.22
C HIS A 94 5.94 2.50 5.26
N ARG A 95 5.04 2.41 6.24
CA ARG A 95 3.99 3.39 6.47
C ARG A 95 4.21 4.07 7.80
N ILE A 96 4.16 5.41 7.77
CA ILE A 96 4.19 6.26 8.96
C ILE A 96 2.82 6.91 9.07
N ARG A 97 2.20 6.77 10.23
CA ARG A 97 0.93 7.42 10.57
C ARG A 97 1.15 8.41 11.69
N THR A 98 0.66 9.63 11.53
CA THR A 98 0.75 10.68 12.54
C THR A 98 -0.65 11.22 12.81
N TYR A 99 -1.12 11.01 14.03
CA TYR A 99 -2.43 11.45 14.50
C TYR A 99 -2.28 12.83 15.15
N GLN A 100 -3.16 13.76 14.80
CA GLN A 100 -3.22 15.11 15.37
C GLN A 100 -4.38 15.15 16.38
N GLU A 101 -4.08 15.20 17.67
CA GLU A 101 -5.08 15.11 18.74
C GLU A 101 -5.46 16.50 19.29
N ASP A 102 -6.49 17.15 18.76
CA ASP A 102 -7.09 18.34 19.40
C ASP A 102 -8.15 17.96 20.48
N GLY A 103 -8.60 16.69 20.54
CA GLY A 103 -9.78 16.26 21.31
C GLY A 103 -9.57 15.61 22.69
N PHE A 104 -8.34 15.42 23.18
CA PHE A 104 -8.06 14.68 24.43
C PHE A 104 -7.87 15.56 25.69
N ALA A 105 -8.24 16.84 25.64
CA ALA A 105 -7.89 17.85 26.66
C ALA A 105 -8.28 17.56 28.13
N PRO A 106 -9.41 16.90 28.49
CA PRO A 106 -9.74 16.72 29.91
C PRO A 106 -9.09 15.48 30.58
N PHE A 107 -8.45 14.59 29.82
CA PHE A 107 -7.84 13.36 30.37
C PHE A 107 -6.31 13.25 30.12
N ASN A 108 -5.73 14.13 29.30
CA ASN A 108 -4.30 14.12 28.98
C ASN A 108 -3.52 15.06 29.89
N GLU A 109 -3.22 14.64 31.13
CA GLU A 109 -2.25 15.39 31.95
C GLU A 109 -0.78 15.08 31.59
N TYR A 110 -0.41 14.02 30.86
CA TYR A 110 1.02 13.65 30.71
C TYR A 110 1.45 12.85 29.44
N SER A 111 0.79 12.95 28.27
CA SER A 111 1.21 12.20 27.05
C SER A 111 1.33 13.11 25.80
N PRO A 112 2.25 12.85 24.83
CA PRO A 112 2.53 13.76 23.73
C PRO A 112 1.28 14.04 22.88
N THR A 113 1.07 15.30 22.52
CA THR A 113 0.00 15.85 21.66
C THR A 113 -0.10 15.25 20.24
N ALA A 114 0.74 14.26 19.92
CA ALA A 114 0.75 13.57 18.63
C ALA A 114 1.22 12.12 18.82
N ARG A 115 0.41 11.16 18.38
CA ARG A 115 0.80 9.75 18.28
C ARG A 115 1.40 9.47 16.91
N ARG A 116 2.50 8.70 16.87
CA ARG A 116 3.16 8.29 15.63
C ARG A 116 3.36 6.78 15.57
N ASP A 117 2.69 6.13 14.63
CA ASP A 117 2.83 4.69 14.39
C ASP A 117 3.73 4.44 13.17
N ARG A 118 4.57 3.42 13.26
CA ARG A 118 5.45 2.95 12.16
C ARG A 118 5.11 1.51 11.84
N ILE A 119 4.78 1.27 10.59
CA ILE A 119 4.27 -0.01 10.11
C ILE A 119 5.17 -0.49 8.99
N TRP A 120 5.74 -1.68 9.14
CA TRP A 120 6.46 -2.36 8.09
C TRP A 120 5.63 -3.51 7.54
N GLN A 121 5.50 -3.58 6.23
CA GLN A 121 4.78 -4.63 5.54
C GLN A 121 5.71 -5.27 4.51
N ALA A 122 5.91 -6.57 4.62
CA ALA A 122 6.62 -7.35 3.61
C ALA A 122 5.66 -8.37 3.01
N ARG A 123 5.58 -8.40 1.68
CA ARG A 123 4.72 -9.34 0.94
C ARG A 123 5.53 -10.06 -0.11
N LEU A 124 5.36 -11.38 -0.15
CA LEU A 124 5.84 -12.25 -1.21
C LEU A 124 4.63 -12.91 -1.87
N SER A 125 4.51 -12.75 -3.18
CA SER A 125 3.47 -13.38 -3.99
C SER A 125 4.09 -14.14 -5.15
N TRP A 126 3.51 -15.30 -5.46
CA TRP A 126 3.71 -16.04 -6.69
C TRP A 126 2.46 -15.92 -7.53
N LEU A 127 2.64 -15.52 -8.77
CA LEU A 127 1.57 -15.33 -9.74
C LEU A 127 1.75 -16.36 -10.85
N HIS A 128 0.67 -17.07 -11.17
CA HIS A 128 0.61 -18.02 -12.27
C HIS A 128 -0.55 -17.69 -13.20
N GLN A 129 -0.22 -17.38 -14.46
CA GLN A 129 -1.21 -17.17 -15.51
C GLN A 129 -1.49 -18.49 -16.23
N PHE A 130 -2.67 -19.07 -16.02
CA PHE A 130 -3.07 -20.33 -16.67
C PHE A 130 -3.23 -20.14 -18.17
N ASN A 131 -3.90 -19.05 -18.55
CA ASN A 131 -4.16 -18.60 -19.91
C ASN A 131 -4.37 -17.08 -19.92
N THR A 132 -4.75 -16.50 -21.06
CA THR A 132 -4.98 -15.05 -21.19
C THR A 132 -6.02 -14.50 -20.22
N ASP A 133 -6.90 -15.35 -19.70
CA ASP A 133 -8.10 -14.94 -18.99
C ASP A 133 -8.02 -15.19 -17.48
N TRP A 134 -7.10 -16.04 -17.01
CA TRP A 134 -7.07 -16.51 -15.62
C TRP A 134 -5.69 -16.39 -14.97
N LEU A 135 -5.67 -15.77 -13.80
CA LEU A 135 -4.50 -15.55 -12.97
C LEU A 135 -4.73 -16.12 -11.56
N LEU A 136 -3.84 -17.00 -11.12
CA LEU A 136 -3.73 -17.43 -9.73
C LEU A 136 -2.65 -16.59 -9.03
N GLU A 137 -2.96 -16.10 -7.83
CA GLU A 137 -1.98 -15.54 -6.91
C GLU A 137 -1.98 -16.35 -5.62
N ALA A 138 -0.79 -16.78 -5.19
CA ALA A 138 -0.57 -17.31 -3.85
C ALA A 138 0.54 -16.51 -3.16
N GLY A 139 0.41 -16.21 -1.88
CA GLY A 139 1.40 -15.39 -1.20
C GLY A 139 1.31 -15.40 0.31
N ALA A 140 2.29 -14.74 0.91
CA ALA A 140 2.34 -14.47 2.32
C ALA A 140 2.64 -12.99 2.55
N GLU A 141 2.00 -12.44 3.56
CA GLU A 141 2.20 -11.07 4.00
C GLU A 141 2.55 -11.06 5.48
N LYS A 142 3.55 -10.27 5.84
CA LYS A 142 3.94 -10.00 7.22
C LYS A 142 3.77 -8.52 7.51
N LEU A 143 3.01 -8.21 8.54
CA LEU A 143 2.81 -6.85 9.04
C LEU A 143 3.44 -6.71 10.43
N ASN A 144 4.28 -5.70 10.61
CA ASN A 144 4.89 -5.36 11.88
C ASN A 144 4.42 -3.97 12.34
N VAL A 145 3.63 -3.95 13.41
CA VAL A 145 3.05 -2.76 14.04
C VAL A 145 3.43 -2.76 15.52
N GLY A 146 4.67 -2.39 15.88
CA GLY A 146 5.06 -2.20 17.29
C GLY A 146 4.83 -3.36 18.28
N ALA A 147 4.45 -4.55 17.79
CA ALA A 147 3.75 -5.68 18.45
C ALA A 147 2.21 -5.51 18.60
N PRO A 148 1.40 -6.55 18.28
CA PRO A 148 1.76 -7.90 17.85
C PRO A 148 2.02 -8.02 16.33
N GLN A 149 2.80 -9.03 15.94
CA GLN A 149 3.08 -9.35 14.54
C GLN A 149 1.95 -10.20 13.96
N SER A 150 1.55 -9.93 12.71
CA SER A 150 0.60 -10.78 11.98
C SER A 150 1.24 -11.31 10.70
N ILE A 151 0.96 -12.58 10.40
CA ILE A 151 1.24 -13.21 9.12
C ILE A 151 -0.08 -13.64 8.52
N SER A 152 -0.32 -13.28 7.27
CA SER A 152 -1.51 -13.64 6.51
C SER A 152 -1.11 -14.39 5.25
N LEU A 153 -1.88 -15.42 4.92
CA LEU A 153 -1.77 -16.15 3.66
C LEU A 153 -2.78 -15.59 2.67
N ILE A 154 -2.36 -15.44 1.43
CA ILE A 154 -3.17 -14.90 0.34
C ILE A 154 -3.31 -16.00 -0.70
N CYS A 155 -4.54 -16.27 -1.12
CA CYS A 155 -4.84 -17.10 -2.28
C CYS A 155 -6.01 -16.44 -3.01
N ALA A 156 -5.79 -16.05 -4.26
CA ALA A 156 -6.79 -15.39 -5.08
C ALA A 156 -6.74 -15.92 -6.51
N VAL A 157 -7.92 -16.12 -7.10
CA VAL A 157 -8.08 -16.45 -8.53
C VAL A 157 -8.83 -15.30 -9.17
N THR A 158 -8.21 -14.67 -10.17
CA THR A 158 -8.74 -13.48 -10.83
C THR A 158 -8.95 -13.75 -12.31
N ARG A 159 -10.08 -13.28 -12.84
CA ARG A 159 -10.34 -13.24 -14.29
C ARG A 159 -9.87 -11.90 -14.86
N LEU A 160 -9.11 -11.93 -15.94
CA LEU A 160 -8.43 -10.76 -16.54
C LEU A 160 -9.26 -10.02 -17.61
N SER A 161 -10.54 -10.40 -17.79
CA SER A 161 -11.45 -9.95 -18.86
C SER A 161 -11.90 -8.50 -18.72
#